data_AF-A0AAV0YEG1-F1
#
_entry.id   AF-A0AAV0YEG1-F1
#
_cell.length_a   1.000
_cell.length_b   1.000
_cell.length_c   1.000
_cell.angle_alpha   90.00
_cell.angle_beta   90.00
_cell.angle_gamma   90.00
#
_symmetry.space_group_name_H-M   'P 1'
#
loop_
_entity.id
_entity.type
_entity.pdbx_description
1 polymer ?
#
loop_
_entity_poly.entity_id
_entity_poly.type
_entity_poly.pdbx_seq_one_letter_code
_entity_poly.pdbx_strand_id
1 'polypeptide(L)'
;MARNEEKAQSMLNRFITMKAEEKKKPKERRPFLASECRDLNEADKWRQQIMREIGRKVAEIQNEGLGEHRLRDLNDEINKLIREKVHWERRIVELGGPNYARHSAKMTDLDGNIVDVPNPSGRGPGYRYFGAAKKLPGVRELFEKPPELRKRRTRYDIYKRINAAYYGYRDDEDGILKSLEKPAEKAMRDDAKGEWHRLDMVRKEARKAVRSGEVAEVTIAAREILHEEEEDVVEEERTKEREMRDKDEKKREFIVHVPLPDEKEIEKMVLQKKKTDLLNKYVSDVLMEEQTEAKDLLNIHR
;
A
#
# COMPACT_ATOMS: atom_id res chain seq x y z
N MET A 1 -48.70 -51.88 -5.94
CA MET A 1 -47.31 -52.18 -5.52
C MET A 1 -47.08 -51.53 -4.17
N ALA A 2 -46.66 -52.29 -3.15
CA ALA A 2 -46.36 -51.76 -1.82
C ALA A 2 -45.26 -50.67 -1.88
N ARG A 3 -45.33 -49.68 -0.98
CA ARG A 3 -44.33 -48.60 -0.90
C ARG A 3 -42.96 -49.18 -0.53
N ASN A 4 -41.87 -48.51 -0.92
CA ASN A 4 -40.52 -48.99 -0.62
C ASN A 4 -40.25 -49.17 0.88
N GLU A 5 -40.88 -48.35 1.72
CA GLU A 5 -40.81 -48.49 3.19
C GLU A 5 -41.44 -49.80 3.68
N GLU A 6 -42.62 -50.16 3.16
CA GLU A 6 -43.30 -51.42 3.51
C GLU A 6 -42.51 -52.64 3.03
N LYS A 7 -41.93 -52.54 1.82
CA LYS A 7 -41.02 -53.56 1.30
C LYS A 7 -39.79 -53.70 2.20
N ALA A 8 -39.16 -52.60 2.60
CA ALA A 8 -38.00 -52.62 3.50
C ALA A 8 -38.35 -53.19 4.88
N GLN A 9 -39.58 -52.98 5.36
CA GLN A 9 -40.07 -53.51 6.63
C GLN A 9 -40.57 -54.96 6.56
N SER A 10 -40.61 -55.58 5.39
CA SER A 10 -40.98 -57.00 5.24
C SER A 10 -40.12 -57.90 6.13
N MET A 11 -40.72 -58.95 6.69
CA MET A 11 -40.05 -59.94 7.55
C MET A 11 -38.78 -60.50 6.93
N LEU A 12 -38.79 -60.76 5.62
CA LEU A 12 -37.62 -61.24 4.89
C LEU A 12 -36.49 -60.20 4.87
N ASN A 13 -36.81 -58.94 4.60
CA ASN A 13 -35.81 -57.87 4.56
C ASN A 13 -35.25 -57.58 5.95
N ARG A 14 -36.08 -57.59 6.99
CA ARG A 14 -35.63 -57.52 8.39
C ARG A 14 -34.70 -58.68 8.76
N PHE A 15 -35.01 -59.89 8.31
CA PHE A 15 -34.17 -61.06 8.56
C PHE A 15 -32.83 -60.98 7.81
N ILE A 16 -32.85 -60.54 6.55
CA ILE A 16 -31.63 -60.33 5.75
C ILE A 16 -30.76 -59.24 6.39
N THR A 17 -31.35 -58.13 6.85
CA THR A 17 -30.60 -57.08 7.57
C THR A 17 -30.01 -57.62 8.87
N MET A 18 -30.78 -58.38 9.66
CA MET A 18 -30.29 -58.99 10.90
C MET A 18 -29.12 -59.96 10.64
N LYS A 19 -29.22 -60.83 9.63
CA LYS A 19 -28.13 -61.74 9.23
C LYS A 19 -26.91 -60.99 8.69
N ALA A 20 -27.12 -59.88 7.98
CA ALA A 20 -26.04 -59.02 7.51
C ALA A 20 -25.37 -58.25 8.67
N GLU A 21 -26.13 -57.88 9.70
CA GLU A 21 -25.63 -57.25 10.92
C GLU A 21 -24.86 -58.25 11.79
N GLU A 22 -25.30 -59.51 11.91
CA GLU A 22 -24.54 -60.57 12.59
C GLU A 22 -23.16 -60.80 11.95
N LYS A 23 -23.05 -60.67 10.62
CA LYS A 23 -21.78 -60.77 9.90
C LYS A 23 -20.91 -59.51 10.03
N LYS A 24 -21.49 -58.37 10.40
CA LYS A 24 -20.74 -57.12 10.61
C LYS A 24 -20.27 -57.05 12.05
N LYS A 25 -19.03 -56.63 12.24
CA LYS A 25 -18.56 -56.24 13.59
C LYS A 25 -19.47 -55.14 14.13
N PRO A 26 -19.74 -55.12 15.45
CA PRO A 26 -20.52 -54.05 16.07
C PRO A 26 -19.95 -52.69 15.68
N LYS A 27 -20.81 -51.67 15.60
CA LYS A 27 -20.37 -50.29 15.34
C LYS A 27 -19.46 -49.84 16.49
N GLU A 28 -18.16 -50.00 16.30
CA GLU A 28 -17.14 -49.51 17.21
C GLU A 28 -17.32 -48.00 17.35
N ARG A 29 -17.39 -47.52 18.59
CA ARG A 29 -17.34 -46.09 18.87
C ARG A 29 -15.88 -45.69 18.93
N ARG A 30 -15.60 -44.49 18.42
CA ARG A 30 -14.27 -43.90 18.53
C ARG A 30 -13.90 -43.78 20.03
N PRO A 31 -12.66 -44.14 20.41
CA PRO A 31 -12.15 -43.87 21.74
C PRO A 31 -12.21 -42.38 22.06
N PHE A 32 -12.38 -42.04 23.35
CA PHE A 32 -12.38 -40.64 23.78
C PHE A 32 -10.98 -40.04 23.72
N LEU A 33 -9.97 -40.81 24.12
CA LEU A 33 -8.57 -40.40 24.11
C LEU A 33 -7.83 -41.06 22.95
N ALA A 34 -7.21 -40.25 22.09
CA ALA A 34 -6.43 -40.77 20.96
C ALA A 34 -5.23 -41.64 21.41
N SER A 35 -4.68 -41.37 22.59
CA SER A 35 -3.53 -42.10 23.16
C SER A 35 -3.80 -43.58 23.44
N GLU A 36 -5.07 -43.98 23.60
CA GLU A 36 -5.46 -45.38 23.83
C GLU A 36 -5.26 -46.24 22.57
N CYS A 37 -5.34 -45.64 21.38
CA CYS A 37 -5.16 -46.34 20.13
C CYS A 37 -3.67 -46.59 19.86
N ARG A 38 -3.31 -47.86 19.63
CA ARG A 38 -1.93 -48.29 19.34
C ARG A 38 -1.71 -48.72 17.89
N ASP A 39 -2.78 -48.91 17.13
CA ASP A 39 -2.71 -49.28 15.71
C ASP A 39 -2.86 -48.04 14.82
N LEU A 40 -2.02 -47.95 13.80
CA LEU A 40 -2.00 -46.85 12.84
C LEU A 40 -3.24 -46.89 11.95
N ASN A 41 -3.67 -48.08 11.52
CA ASN A 41 -4.82 -48.23 10.64
C ASN A 41 -6.13 -47.81 11.32
N GLU A 42 -6.28 -48.13 12.61
CA GLU A 42 -7.41 -47.70 13.41
C GLU A 42 -7.41 -46.19 13.63
N ALA A 43 -6.25 -45.59 13.91
CA ALA A 43 -6.12 -44.14 14.06
C ALA A 43 -6.53 -43.40 12.77
N ASP A 44 -6.12 -43.89 11.60
CA ASP A 44 -6.54 -43.34 10.30
C ASP A 44 -8.04 -43.52 10.04
N LYS A 45 -8.62 -44.67 10.41
CA LYS A 45 -10.07 -44.91 10.33
C LYS A 45 -10.85 -43.87 11.16
N TRP A 46 -10.42 -43.61 12.39
CA TRP A 46 -11.06 -42.62 13.27
C TRP A 46 -10.90 -41.20 12.75
N ARG A 47 -9.72 -40.84 12.23
CA ARG A 47 -9.50 -39.56 11.56
C ARG A 47 -10.46 -39.37 10.37
N GLN A 48 -10.59 -40.38 9.51
CA GLN A 48 -11.50 -40.31 8.36
C GLN A 48 -12.97 -40.20 8.79
N GLN A 49 -13.37 -40.90 9.86
CA GLN A 49 -14.71 -40.75 10.41
C GLN A 49 -14.98 -39.31 10.88
N ILE A 50 -14.04 -38.70 11.62
CA ILE A 50 -14.15 -37.31 12.06
C ILE A 50 -14.27 -36.38 10.85
N MET A 51 -13.48 -36.58 9.80
CA MET A 51 -13.58 -35.78 8.57
C MET A 51 -14.95 -35.89 7.89
N ARG A 52 -15.57 -37.07 7.87
CA ARG A 52 -16.92 -37.27 7.33
C ARG A 52 -17.99 -36.61 8.21
N GLU A 53 -17.83 -36.64 9.53
CA GLU A 53 -18.71 -35.93 10.47
C GLU A 53 -18.61 -34.42 10.29
N ILE A 54 -17.40 -33.88 10.18
CA ILE A 54 -17.16 -32.47 9.85
C ILE A 54 -17.84 -32.12 8.52
N GLY A 55 -17.60 -32.89 7.46
CA GLY A 55 -18.19 -32.63 6.14
C GLY A 55 -19.72 -32.56 6.15
N ARG A 56 -20.38 -33.46 6.90
CA ARG A 56 -21.85 -33.42 7.06
C ARG A 56 -22.33 -32.17 7.79
N LYS A 57 -21.66 -31.79 8.89
CA LYS A 57 -22.03 -30.58 9.65
C LYS A 57 -21.71 -29.30 8.90
N VAL A 58 -20.62 -29.25 8.14
CA VAL A 58 -20.29 -28.11 7.28
C VAL A 58 -21.38 -27.92 6.23
N ALA A 59 -21.84 -28.98 5.57
CA ALA A 59 -22.96 -28.92 4.62
C ALA A 59 -24.26 -28.46 5.30
N GLU A 60 -24.50 -28.84 6.56
CA GLU A 60 -25.66 -28.39 7.33
C GLU A 60 -25.58 -26.90 7.69
N ILE A 61 -24.41 -26.38 8.12
CA ILE A 61 -24.19 -24.97 8.47
C ILE A 61 -24.28 -24.04 7.26
N GLN A 62 -24.03 -24.53 6.04
CA GLN A 62 -24.19 -23.72 4.83
C GLN A 62 -25.65 -23.30 4.60
N ASN A 63 -26.63 -23.98 5.21
CA ASN A 63 -28.04 -23.61 5.12
C ASN A 63 -28.34 -22.40 6.02
N GLU A 64 -28.46 -21.21 5.44
CA GLU A 64 -28.76 -19.95 6.15
C GLU A 64 -30.14 -19.92 6.81
N GLY A 65 -31.05 -20.81 6.40
CA GLY A 65 -32.39 -20.94 6.99
C GLY A 65 -32.42 -21.69 8.34
N LEU A 66 -31.29 -22.22 8.82
CA LEU A 66 -31.21 -22.75 10.18
C LEU A 66 -31.21 -21.58 11.18
N GLY A 67 -32.04 -21.66 12.22
CA GLY A 67 -32.08 -20.65 13.26
C GLY A 67 -30.71 -20.41 13.90
N GLU A 68 -30.47 -19.18 14.35
CA GLU A 68 -29.17 -18.72 14.85
C GLU A 68 -28.58 -19.62 15.95
N HIS A 69 -29.39 -20.06 16.93
CA HIS A 69 -28.93 -20.95 17.99
C HIS A 69 -28.36 -22.26 17.45
N ARG A 70 -29.05 -22.88 16.48
CA ARG A 70 -28.60 -24.12 15.86
C ARG A 70 -27.31 -23.91 15.07
N LEU A 71 -27.14 -22.77 14.41
CA LEU A 71 -25.90 -22.42 13.72
C LEU A 71 -24.73 -22.29 14.71
N ARG A 72 -24.95 -21.73 15.90
CA ARG A 72 -23.95 -21.63 16.97
C ARG A 72 -23.55 -23.02 17.49
N ASP A 73 -24.54 -23.86 17.81
CA ASP A 73 -24.31 -25.22 18.29
C ASP A 73 -23.54 -26.06 17.27
N LEU A 74 -23.96 -26.03 16.00
CA LEU A 74 -23.27 -26.73 14.92
C LEU A 74 -21.82 -26.23 14.76
N ASN A 75 -21.59 -24.93 14.89
CA ASN A 75 -20.25 -24.35 14.78
C ASN A 75 -19.34 -24.80 15.93
N ASP A 76 -19.86 -24.83 17.16
CA ASP A 76 -19.16 -25.37 18.33
C ASP A 76 -18.83 -26.86 18.18
N GLU A 77 -19.78 -27.64 17.66
CA GLU A 77 -19.58 -29.05 17.38
C GLU A 77 -18.51 -29.28 16.31
N ILE A 78 -18.48 -28.49 15.24
CA ILE A 78 -17.41 -28.57 14.24
C ILE A 78 -16.06 -28.21 14.85
N ASN A 79 -15.99 -27.14 15.65
CA ASN A 79 -14.76 -26.74 16.34
C ASN A 79 -14.27 -27.82 17.32
N LYS A 80 -15.19 -28.53 17.99
CA LYS A 80 -14.87 -29.70 18.81
C LYS A 80 -14.27 -30.82 17.97
N LEU A 81 -14.90 -31.18 16.85
CA LEU A 81 -14.40 -32.23 15.94
C LEU A 81 -13.05 -31.87 15.32
N ILE A 82 -12.78 -30.60 15.00
CA ILE A 82 -11.48 -30.16 14.49
C ILE A 82 -10.39 -30.29 15.56
N ARG A 83 -10.68 -29.98 16.82
CA ARG A 83 -9.72 -30.21 17.92
C ARG A 83 -9.43 -31.70 18.09
N GLU A 84 -10.47 -32.53 18.10
CA GLU A 84 -10.33 -33.99 18.13
C GLU A 84 -9.49 -34.50 16.95
N LYS A 85 -9.75 -34.03 15.72
CA LYS A 85 -8.95 -34.34 14.53
C LYS A 85 -7.46 -34.06 14.75
N VAL A 86 -7.10 -32.92 15.34
CA VAL A 86 -5.70 -32.56 15.62
C VAL A 86 -5.06 -33.54 16.61
N HIS A 87 -5.80 -34.01 17.62
CA HIS A 87 -5.30 -35.04 18.54
C HIS A 87 -5.05 -36.37 17.81
N TRP A 88 -5.96 -36.79 16.94
CA TRP A 88 -5.79 -37.99 16.13
C TRP A 88 -4.63 -37.87 15.12
N GLU A 89 -4.49 -36.71 14.47
CA GLU A 89 -3.36 -36.46 13.55
C GLU A 89 -2.01 -36.46 14.27
N ARG A 90 -1.94 -35.93 15.49
CA ARG A 90 -0.74 -36.03 16.34
C ARG A 90 -0.45 -37.49 16.69
N ARG A 91 -1.48 -38.25 17.06
CA ARG A 91 -1.33 -39.67 17.40
C ARG A 91 -0.82 -40.49 16.22
N ILE A 92 -1.32 -40.24 15.02
CA ILE A 92 -0.84 -40.90 13.80
C ILE A 92 0.65 -40.62 13.60
N VAL A 93 1.09 -39.38 13.80
CA VAL A 93 2.52 -39.03 13.72
C VAL A 93 3.34 -39.73 14.80
N GLU A 94 2.84 -39.81 16.04
CA GLU A 94 3.50 -40.55 17.13
C GLU A 94 3.65 -42.06 16.83
N LEU A 95 2.68 -42.65 16.14
CA LEU A 95 2.71 -44.04 15.69
C LEU A 95 3.59 -44.26 14.43
N GLY A 96 4.26 -43.21 13.92
CA GLY A 96 5.13 -43.28 12.75
C GLY A 96 4.40 -43.12 11.40
N GLY A 97 3.17 -42.62 11.42
CA GLY A 97 2.36 -42.41 10.22
C GLY A 97 2.56 -41.05 9.53
N PRO A 98 1.81 -40.80 8.43
CA PRO A 98 1.92 -39.58 7.65
C PRO A 98 1.55 -38.32 8.44
N ASN A 99 2.31 -37.23 8.24
CA ASN A 99 1.99 -35.94 8.84
C ASN A 99 0.94 -35.18 8.02
N TYR A 100 -0.32 -35.36 8.40
CA TYR A 100 -1.46 -34.68 7.78
C TYR A 100 -1.54 -33.18 8.09
N ALA A 101 -0.92 -32.71 9.18
CA ALA A 101 -0.94 -31.29 9.56
C ALA A 101 -0.11 -30.41 8.59
N ARG A 102 0.94 -30.98 7.98
CA ARG A 102 1.74 -30.29 6.95
C ARG A 102 0.98 -30.10 5.64
N HIS A 103 0.09 -31.04 5.31
CA HIS A 103 -0.65 -31.04 4.05
C HIS A 103 -2.03 -30.38 4.17
N SER A 104 -2.46 -30.01 5.37
CA SER A 104 -3.67 -29.21 5.53
C SER A 104 -3.38 -27.80 5.06
N ALA A 105 -3.80 -27.48 3.83
CA ALA A 105 -3.90 -26.09 3.39
C ALA A 105 -4.67 -25.31 4.47
N LYS A 106 -4.19 -24.10 4.81
CA LYS A 106 -4.97 -23.17 5.64
C LYS A 106 -6.35 -23.08 4.97
N MET A 107 -7.40 -23.50 5.67
CA MET A 107 -8.75 -23.52 5.12
C MET A 107 -9.18 -22.08 4.91
N THR A 108 -8.93 -21.55 3.71
CA THR A 108 -9.46 -20.29 3.23
C THR A 108 -10.83 -20.58 2.64
N ASP A 109 -11.80 -19.72 2.94
CA ASP A 109 -13.14 -19.86 2.38
C ASP A 109 -13.15 -19.61 0.87
N LEU A 110 -14.28 -19.88 0.19
CA LEU A 110 -14.46 -19.52 -1.23
C LEU A 110 -14.18 -18.03 -1.50
N ASP A 111 -14.42 -17.17 -0.52
CA ASP A 111 -14.17 -15.72 -0.59
C ASP A 111 -12.74 -15.30 -0.19
N GLY A 112 -11.82 -16.24 0.01
CA GLY A 112 -10.41 -15.96 0.36
C GLY A 112 -10.21 -15.33 1.75
N ASN A 113 -11.28 -15.16 2.54
CA ASN A 113 -11.20 -14.66 3.90
C ASN A 113 -10.71 -15.76 4.86
N ILE A 114 -9.78 -15.37 5.75
CA ILE A 114 -9.28 -16.21 6.83
C ILE A 114 -10.46 -16.52 7.75
N VAL A 115 -10.76 -17.81 7.93
CA VAL A 115 -11.91 -18.33 8.70
C VAL A 115 -11.68 -18.24 10.22
N ASP A 116 -10.44 -17.95 10.60
CA ASP A 116 -9.95 -17.99 11.97
C ASP A 116 -10.02 -16.59 12.58
N VAL A 117 -10.74 -16.45 13.69
CA VAL A 117 -10.57 -15.27 14.55
C VAL A 117 -9.20 -15.42 15.23
N PRO A 118 -8.26 -14.46 15.05
CA PRO A 118 -6.95 -14.53 15.70
C PRO A 118 -7.13 -14.67 17.21
N ASN A 119 -6.54 -15.70 17.81
CA ASN A 119 -6.59 -15.87 19.26
C ASN A 119 -5.86 -14.67 19.90
N PRO A 120 -6.51 -13.86 20.76
CA PRO A 120 -5.86 -12.71 21.42
C PRO A 120 -4.61 -13.10 22.22
N SER A 121 -4.53 -14.35 22.66
CA SER A 121 -3.40 -14.89 23.43
C SER A 121 -2.24 -15.42 22.55
N GLY A 122 -2.39 -15.46 21.22
CA GLY A 122 -1.37 -15.98 20.30
C GLY A 122 -1.03 -17.47 20.45
N ARG A 123 -1.62 -18.17 21.43
CA ARG A 123 -1.43 -19.62 21.64
C ARG A 123 -2.53 -20.43 20.96
N GLY A 124 -2.14 -21.11 19.88
CA GLY A 124 -2.93 -22.17 19.25
C GLY A 124 -4.01 -21.71 18.27
N PRO A 125 -4.69 -22.68 17.62
CA PRO A 125 -5.71 -22.40 16.61
C PRO A 125 -6.86 -21.61 17.23
N GLY A 126 -7.19 -20.47 16.62
CA GLY A 126 -8.32 -19.64 17.04
C GLY A 126 -9.67 -20.34 16.82
N TYR A 127 -10.71 -19.76 17.43
CA TYR A 127 -12.08 -20.20 17.18
C TYR A 127 -12.47 -19.86 15.73
N ARG A 128 -13.14 -20.80 15.06
CA ARG A 128 -13.48 -20.71 13.64
C ARG A 128 -14.99 -20.62 13.45
N TYR A 129 -15.42 -19.81 12.49
CA TYR A 129 -16.82 -19.71 12.10
C TYR A 129 -17.01 -20.24 10.69
N PHE A 130 -17.89 -21.22 10.48
CA PHE A 130 -18.11 -21.86 9.17
C PHE A 130 -19.40 -21.36 8.52
N GLY A 131 -19.44 -21.24 7.18
CA GLY A 131 -20.66 -20.99 6.42
C GLY A 131 -21.56 -19.87 6.97
N ALA A 132 -22.85 -20.18 7.18
CA ALA A 132 -23.83 -19.21 7.69
C ALA A 132 -23.51 -18.71 9.12
N ALA A 133 -22.71 -19.45 9.90
CA ALA A 133 -22.29 -19.00 11.23
C ALA A 133 -21.46 -17.70 11.19
N LYS A 134 -20.86 -17.36 10.04
CA LYS A 134 -20.16 -16.08 9.84
C LYS A 134 -21.10 -14.88 9.73
N LYS A 135 -22.34 -15.12 9.30
CA LYS A 135 -23.37 -14.08 9.11
C LYS A 135 -24.12 -13.77 10.41
N LEU A 136 -23.82 -14.49 11.49
CA LEU A 136 -24.45 -14.26 12.79
C LEU A 136 -24.18 -12.84 13.29
N PRO A 137 -25.16 -12.20 13.95
CA PRO A 137 -24.97 -10.92 14.63
C PRO A 137 -23.76 -10.97 15.60
N GLY A 138 -22.92 -9.94 15.57
CA GLY A 138 -21.66 -9.85 16.34
C GLY A 138 -20.47 -10.63 15.75
N VAL A 139 -20.69 -11.76 15.09
CA VAL A 139 -19.61 -12.49 14.37
C VAL A 139 -19.33 -11.82 13.02
N ARG A 140 -20.37 -11.39 12.33
CA ARG A 140 -20.26 -10.69 11.05
C ARG A 140 -19.35 -9.46 11.14
N GLU A 141 -19.47 -8.70 12.22
CA GLU A 141 -18.65 -7.51 12.47
C GLU A 141 -17.16 -7.83 12.61
N LEU A 142 -16.80 -9.03 13.10
CA LEU A 142 -15.40 -9.47 13.20
C LEU A 142 -14.77 -9.76 11.83
N PHE A 143 -15.58 -10.14 10.84
CA PHE A 143 -15.12 -10.49 9.50
C PHE A 143 -15.33 -9.40 8.46
N GLU A 144 -16.25 -8.46 8.72
CA GLU A 144 -16.51 -7.31 7.86
C GLU A 144 -15.32 -6.35 7.99
N LYS A 145 -14.32 -6.55 7.13
CA LYS A 145 -13.16 -5.67 7.04
C LYS A 145 -13.67 -4.23 6.87
N PRO A 146 -13.19 -3.28 7.68
CA PRO A 146 -13.51 -1.88 7.42
C PRO A 146 -13.15 -1.58 5.95
N PRO A 147 -14.03 -0.91 5.20
CA PRO A 147 -13.80 -0.66 3.79
C PRO A 147 -12.42 -0.03 3.65
N GLU A 148 -11.57 -0.62 2.80
CA GLU A 148 -10.22 -0.11 2.61
C GLU A 148 -10.33 1.36 2.24
N LEU A 149 -9.94 2.24 3.17
CA LEU A 149 -9.92 3.66 2.93
C LEU A 149 -9.07 3.85 1.70
N ARG A 150 -9.68 4.39 0.62
CA ARG A 150 -8.98 4.67 -0.63
C ARG A 150 -7.69 5.39 -0.26
N LYS A 151 -6.55 4.71 -0.46
CA LYS A 151 -5.24 5.27 -0.13
C LYS A 151 -5.16 6.62 -0.84
N ARG A 152 -5.04 7.70 -0.08
CA ARG A 152 -4.81 9.03 -0.68
C ARG A 152 -3.57 8.89 -1.54
N ARG A 153 -3.61 9.47 -2.75
CA ARG A 153 -2.47 9.43 -3.67
C ARG A 153 -1.24 9.92 -2.92
N THR A 154 -0.19 9.12 -2.90
CA THR A 154 1.05 9.53 -2.28
C THR A 154 1.70 10.63 -3.12
N ARG A 155 2.59 11.43 -2.53
CA ARG A 155 3.31 12.47 -3.26
C ARG A 155 4.07 11.88 -4.46
N TYR A 156 4.60 10.66 -4.31
CA TYR A 156 5.23 9.89 -5.37
C TYR A 156 4.27 9.56 -6.53
N ASP A 157 3.05 9.11 -6.24
CA ASP A 157 2.04 8.83 -7.29
C ASP A 157 1.62 10.08 -8.06
N ILE A 158 1.64 11.24 -7.39
CA ILE A 158 1.38 12.54 -8.01
C ILE A 158 2.56 12.92 -8.91
N TYR A 159 3.79 12.88 -8.40
CA TYR A 159 5.00 13.17 -9.19
C TYR A 159 5.17 12.24 -10.38
N LYS A 160 4.79 10.96 -10.28
CA LYS A 160 4.83 10.01 -11.40
C LYS A 160 3.91 10.41 -12.56
N ARG A 161 2.87 11.20 -12.31
CA ARG A 161 1.95 11.70 -13.34
C ARG A 161 2.36 13.07 -13.88
N ILE A 162 3.23 13.78 -13.16
CA ILE A 162 3.78 15.06 -13.60
C ILE A 162 4.84 14.74 -14.67
N ASN A 163 4.39 14.79 -15.92
CA ASN A 163 5.24 14.55 -17.10
C ASN A 163 5.80 15.88 -17.63
N ALA A 164 6.71 15.84 -18.60
CA ALA A 164 7.24 17.02 -19.28
C ALA A 164 6.15 17.97 -19.82
N ALA A 165 4.98 17.43 -20.18
CA ALA A 165 3.80 18.19 -20.58
C ALA A 165 3.27 19.15 -19.48
N TYR A 166 3.41 18.80 -18.19
CA TYR A 166 3.02 19.71 -17.10
C TYR A 166 3.90 20.97 -17.05
N TYR A 167 5.14 20.85 -17.50
CA TYR A 167 6.11 21.94 -17.57
C TYR A 167 6.11 22.65 -18.93
N GLY A 168 5.14 22.36 -19.81
CA GLY A 168 4.98 23.06 -21.08
C GLY A 168 6.01 22.71 -22.16
N TYR A 169 6.89 21.73 -21.93
CA TYR A 169 7.90 21.31 -22.93
C TYR A 169 7.31 20.76 -24.24
N ARG A 170 5.98 20.58 -24.30
CA ARG A 170 5.27 20.04 -25.46
C ARG A 170 4.27 21.01 -26.07
N ASP A 171 4.15 22.22 -25.52
CA ASP A 171 3.15 23.21 -25.97
C ASP A 171 3.49 23.74 -27.38
N ASP A 172 4.78 23.74 -27.75
CA ASP A 172 5.26 24.10 -29.09
C ASP A 172 4.91 23.05 -30.16
N GLU A 173 4.62 21.80 -29.76
CA GLU A 173 4.28 20.69 -30.65
C GLU A 173 2.81 20.72 -31.09
N ASP A 174 1.92 21.44 -30.37
CA ASP A 174 0.48 21.51 -30.65
C ASP A 174 0.16 22.31 -31.93
N GLY A 175 1.13 23.04 -32.50
CA GLY A 175 0.99 23.78 -33.76
C GLY A 175 0.09 25.01 -33.71
N ILE A 176 -0.53 25.28 -32.55
CA ILE A 176 -1.33 26.47 -32.26
C ILE A 176 -0.44 27.72 -32.32
N LEU A 177 0.72 27.68 -31.67
CA LEU A 177 1.68 28.79 -31.61
C LEU A 177 2.09 29.25 -33.02
N LYS A 178 2.47 28.31 -33.89
CA LYS A 178 2.84 28.58 -35.30
C LYS A 178 1.72 29.25 -36.10
N SER A 179 0.45 28.99 -35.76
CA SER A 179 -0.69 29.61 -36.45
C SER A 179 -0.91 31.05 -36.01
N LEU A 180 -0.60 31.36 -34.75
CA LEU A 180 -0.67 32.70 -34.17
C LEU A 180 0.54 33.57 -34.52
N GLU A 181 1.74 32.98 -34.66
CA GLU A 181 2.97 33.70 -35.01
C GLU A 181 3.00 34.16 -36.47
N LYS A 182 2.48 33.36 -37.41
CA LYS A 182 2.45 33.70 -38.86
C LYS A 182 1.91 35.10 -39.20
N PRO A 183 0.75 35.56 -38.69
CA PRO A 183 0.28 36.91 -38.98
C PRO A 183 1.16 37.99 -38.38
N ALA A 184 1.71 37.78 -37.18
CA ALA A 184 2.62 38.71 -36.52
C ALA A 184 3.97 38.79 -37.27
N GLU A 185 4.55 37.65 -37.62
CA GLU A 185 5.78 37.54 -38.42
C GLU A 185 5.60 38.22 -39.78
N LYS A 186 4.45 38.03 -40.44
CA LYS A 186 4.15 38.68 -41.71
C LYS A 186 4.12 40.19 -41.56
N ALA A 187 3.47 40.72 -40.52
CA ALA A 187 3.43 42.16 -40.27
C ALA A 187 4.85 42.72 -40.06
N MET A 188 5.64 42.12 -39.17
CA MET A 188 7.03 42.54 -38.93
C MET A 188 7.89 42.46 -40.19
N ARG A 189 7.69 41.43 -41.01
CA ARG A 189 8.42 41.25 -42.27
C ARG A 189 8.03 42.28 -43.32
N ASP A 190 6.76 42.67 -43.38
CA ASP A 190 6.28 43.68 -44.31
C ASP A 190 6.75 45.08 -43.89
N ASP A 191 6.82 45.37 -42.58
CA ASP A 191 7.42 46.60 -42.03
C ASP A 191 8.92 46.67 -42.35
N ALA A 192 9.67 45.61 -42.06
CA ALA A 192 11.11 45.53 -42.37
C ALA A 192 11.41 45.65 -43.88
N LYS A 193 10.55 45.08 -44.74
CA LYS A 193 10.64 45.29 -46.20
C LYS A 193 10.34 46.74 -46.58
N GLY A 194 9.36 47.37 -45.94
CA GLY A 194 9.03 48.78 -46.15
C GLY A 194 10.21 49.68 -45.83
N GLU A 195 10.85 49.47 -44.68
CA GLU A 195 12.08 50.17 -44.29
C GLU A 195 13.22 49.89 -45.27
N TRP A 196 13.44 48.63 -45.65
CA TRP A 196 14.46 48.28 -46.64
C TRP A 196 14.22 48.97 -47.98
N HIS A 197 12.96 49.05 -48.45
CA HIS A 197 12.62 49.75 -49.69
C HIS A 197 12.85 51.26 -49.58
N ARG A 198 12.54 51.89 -48.44
CA ARG A 198 12.86 53.30 -48.20
C ARG A 198 14.37 53.54 -48.25
N LEU A 199 15.14 52.70 -47.55
CA LEU A 199 16.60 52.77 -47.55
C LEU A 199 17.19 52.51 -48.94
N ASP A 200 16.65 51.57 -49.72
CA ASP A 200 17.11 51.29 -51.08
C ASP A 200 16.79 52.45 -52.05
N MET A 201 15.65 53.12 -51.88
CA MET A 201 15.32 54.32 -52.64
C MET A 201 16.29 55.47 -52.35
N VAL A 202 16.55 55.75 -51.07
CA VAL A 202 17.56 56.75 -50.65
C VAL A 202 18.94 56.38 -51.19
N ARG A 203 19.31 55.09 -51.15
CA ARG A 203 20.58 54.60 -51.70
C ARG A 203 20.66 54.76 -53.22
N LYS A 204 19.57 54.54 -53.95
CA LYS A 204 19.49 54.73 -55.41
C LYS A 204 19.54 56.20 -55.79
N GLU A 205 18.86 57.07 -55.05
CA GLU A 205 18.92 58.52 -55.24
C GLU A 205 20.32 59.07 -54.97
N ALA A 206 20.96 58.64 -53.87
CA ALA A 206 22.36 58.95 -53.60
C ALA A 206 23.30 58.45 -54.72
N ARG A 207 23.10 57.23 -55.22
CA ARG A 207 23.86 56.69 -56.38
C ARG A 207 23.62 57.48 -57.67
N LYS A 208 22.41 58.01 -57.88
CA LYS A 208 22.06 58.83 -59.05
C LYS A 208 22.68 60.24 -58.94
N ALA A 209 22.70 60.82 -57.75
CA ALA A 209 23.35 62.10 -57.43
C ALA A 209 24.88 62.03 -57.60
N VAL A 210 25.52 60.94 -57.15
CA VAL A 210 26.96 60.69 -57.39
C VAL A 210 27.28 60.58 -58.89
N ARG A 211 26.35 60.06 -59.70
CA ARG A 211 26.50 59.96 -61.16
C ARG A 211 26.26 61.30 -61.90
N SER A 212 25.57 62.26 -61.29
CA SER A 212 25.35 63.61 -61.83
C SER A 212 26.35 64.67 -61.35
N GLY A 213 27.30 64.31 -60.48
CA GLY A 213 28.43 65.17 -60.11
C GLY A 213 28.11 66.29 -59.11
N GLU A 214 26.93 66.29 -58.49
CA GLU A 214 26.60 67.20 -57.38
C GLU A 214 26.96 66.54 -56.04
N VAL A 215 27.88 67.17 -55.29
CA VAL A 215 28.26 66.75 -53.94
C VAL A 215 27.15 67.20 -52.98
N ALA A 216 26.19 66.31 -52.72
CA ALA A 216 25.18 66.52 -51.69
C ALA A 216 25.70 66.04 -50.32
N GLU A 217 25.65 66.93 -49.32
CA GLU A 217 25.98 66.66 -47.93
C GLU A 217 25.10 65.53 -47.36
N VAL A 218 25.72 64.39 -47.07
CA VAL A 218 25.08 63.22 -46.45
C VAL A 218 25.13 63.40 -44.93
N THR A 219 24.18 64.13 -44.35
CA THR A 219 24.20 64.39 -42.88
C THR A 219 22.91 64.04 -42.14
N ILE A 220 21.83 63.67 -42.83
CA ILE A 220 20.54 63.37 -42.16
C ILE A 220 20.15 61.89 -42.33
N ALA A 221 20.18 61.34 -43.54
CA ALA A 221 19.77 59.95 -43.78
C ALA A 221 20.73 58.89 -43.22
N ALA A 222 22.01 59.22 -43.01
CA ALA A 222 22.97 58.31 -42.36
C ALA A 222 22.82 58.24 -40.83
N ARG A 223 22.14 59.23 -40.22
CA ARG A 223 21.94 59.31 -38.77
C ARG A 223 20.77 58.44 -38.30
N GLU A 224 19.73 58.25 -39.12
CA GLU A 224 18.64 57.31 -38.85
C GLU A 224 19.05 55.83 -38.98
N ILE A 225 20.13 55.53 -39.72
CA ILE A 225 20.65 54.15 -39.90
C ILE A 225 21.42 53.64 -38.66
N LEU A 226 21.76 54.54 -37.71
CA LEU A 226 22.53 54.25 -36.50
C LEU A 226 21.68 54.38 -35.22
N HIS A 227 20.38 54.07 -35.28
CA HIS A 227 19.56 53.87 -34.07
C HIS A 227 19.82 52.48 -33.47
N GLU A 228 21.08 52.18 -33.12
CA GLU A 228 21.42 51.09 -32.17
C GLU A 228 21.18 51.55 -30.70
N GLU A 229 21.14 52.85 -30.45
CA GLU A 229 21.05 53.41 -29.09
C GLU A 229 19.66 53.26 -28.44
N GLU A 230 18.56 53.13 -29.20
CA GLU A 230 17.21 52.99 -28.61
C GLU A 230 16.84 51.53 -28.27
N GLU A 231 17.37 50.53 -28.97
CA GLU A 231 17.16 49.12 -28.60
C GLU A 231 17.99 48.73 -27.38
N ASP A 232 19.23 49.24 -27.26
CA ASP A 232 20.12 49.00 -26.12
C ASP A 232 19.57 49.58 -24.80
N VAL A 233 18.91 50.75 -24.85
CA VAL A 233 18.27 51.35 -23.65
C VAL A 233 17.06 50.53 -23.20
N VAL A 234 16.30 49.94 -24.12
CA VAL A 234 15.11 49.12 -23.81
C VAL A 234 15.51 47.70 -23.35
N GLU A 235 16.64 47.15 -23.80
CA GLU A 235 17.22 45.93 -23.22
C GLU A 235 17.81 46.17 -21.83
N GLU A 236 18.51 47.30 -21.61
CA GLU A 236 19.02 47.68 -20.30
C GLU A 236 17.91 47.93 -19.27
N GLU A 237 16.79 48.55 -19.68
CA GLU A 237 15.64 48.73 -18.77
C GLU A 237 14.94 47.40 -18.45
N ARG A 238 14.78 46.50 -19.44
CA ARG A 238 14.20 45.17 -19.22
C ARG A 238 15.08 44.27 -18.35
N THR A 239 16.40 44.37 -18.47
CA THR A 239 17.35 43.65 -17.61
C THR A 239 17.33 44.22 -16.18
N LYS A 240 17.30 45.55 -16.02
CA LYS A 240 17.13 46.21 -14.70
C LYS A 240 15.79 45.85 -14.04
N GLU A 241 14.69 45.76 -14.80
CA GLU A 241 13.39 45.30 -14.28
C GLU A 241 13.42 43.83 -13.84
N ARG A 242 14.08 42.95 -14.61
CA ARG A 242 14.28 41.53 -14.22
C ARG A 242 15.12 41.43 -12.95
N GLU A 243 16.22 42.16 -12.86
CA GLU A 243 17.06 42.18 -11.65
C GLU A 243 16.33 42.74 -10.42
N MET A 244 15.44 43.73 -10.61
CA MET A 244 14.62 44.29 -9.53
C MET A 244 13.54 43.29 -9.09
N ARG A 245 12.92 42.54 -10.01
CA ARG A 245 12.00 41.44 -9.67
C ARG A 245 12.72 40.31 -8.94
N ASP A 246 13.90 39.90 -9.40
CA ASP A 246 14.71 38.86 -8.75
C ASP A 246 15.18 39.29 -7.35
N LYS A 247 15.48 40.58 -7.15
CA LYS A 247 15.80 41.15 -5.83
C LYS A 247 14.58 41.19 -4.91
N ASP A 248 13.39 41.49 -5.42
CA ASP A 248 12.16 41.50 -4.62
C ASP A 248 11.63 40.10 -4.31
N GLU A 249 11.87 39.11 -5.17
CA GLU A 249 11.61 37.69 -4.88
C GLU A 249 12.57 37.17 -3.80
N LYS A 250 13.88 37.48 -3.87
CA LYS A 250 14.85 37.14 -2.80
C LYS A 250 14.55 37.80 -1.46
N LYS A 251 13.95 39.00 -1.44
CA LYS A 251 13.48 39.66 -0.21
C LYS A 251 12.24 39.00 0.39
N ARG A 252 11.48 38.23 -0.39
CA ARG A 252 10.24 37.54 0.04
C ARG A 252 10.45 36.07 0.41
N GLU A 253 11.67 35.55 0.34
CA GLU A 253 12.01 34.26 0.92
C GLU A 253 11.87 34.35 2.45
N PHE A 254 10.85 33.68 2.97
CA PHE A 254 10.54 33.62 4.40
C PHE A 254 11.61 32.75 5.10
N ILE A 255 12.69 33.39 5.55
CA ILE A 255 13.75 32.72 6.31
C ILE A 255 13.26 32.47 7.73
N VAL A 256 12.78 31.26 8.01
CA VAL A 256 12.55 30.80 9.38
C VAL A 256 13.93 30.53 9.99
N HIS A 257 14.39 31.42 10.86
CA HIS A 257 15.62 31.22 11.61
C HIS A 257 15.39 30.13 12.65
N VAL A 258 15.69 28.88 12.27
CA VAL A 258 15.84 27.78 13.21
C VAL A 258 17.19 28.00 13.89
N PRO A 259 17.25 28.19 15.23
CA PRO A 259 18.52 28.31 15.93
C PRO A 259 19.27 26.98 15.76
N LEU A 260 20.30 27.00 14.91
CA LEU A 260 21.22 25.89 14.75
C LEU A 260 22.25 25.97 15.89
N PRO A 261 22.42 24.90 16.68
CA PRO A 261 23.45 24.86 17.72
C PRO A 261 24.84 25.11 17.13
N ASP A 262 25.65 25.89 17.81
CA ASP A 262 27.03 26.13 17.42
C ASP A 262 27.85 24.83 17.46
N GLU A 263 28.93 24.74 16.67
CA GLU A 263 29.80 23.56 16.61
C GLU A 263 30.27 23.10 18.01
N LYS A 264 30.54 24.05 18.91
CA LYS A 264 30.91 23.79 20.31
C LYS A 264 29.79 23.15 21.13
N GLU A 265 28.54 23.47 20.83
CA GLU A 265 27.38 22.88 21.50
C GLU A 265 27.13 21.46 21.00
N ILE A 266 27.30 21.24 19.69
CA ILE A 266 27.23 19.92 19.07
C ILE A 266 28.29 19.00 19.67
N GLU A 267 29.54 19.46 19.77
CA GLU A 267 30.63 18.69 20.38
C GLU A 267 30.32 18.31 21.83
N LYS A 268 29.80 19.23 22.64
CA LYS A 268 29.40 18.96 24.03
C LYS A 268 28.27 17.92 24.10
N MET A 269 27.24 18.04 23.27
CA MET A 269 26.15 17.07 23.23
C MET A 269 26.62 15.69 22.79
N VAL A 270 27.50 15.62 21.79
CA VAL A 270 28.10 14.35 21.33
C VAL A 270 28.96 13.73 22.43
N LEU A 271 29.75 14.53 23.15
CA LEU A 271 30.53 14.08 24.30
C LEU A 271 29.65 13.54 25.43
N GLN A 272 28.58 14.25 25.77
CA GLN A 272 27.62 13.82 26.79
C GLN A 272 26.96 12.51 26.39
N LYS A 273 26.51 12.38 25.14
CA LYS A 273 25.90 11.16 24.62
C LYS A 273 26.87 9.97 24.64
N LYS A 274 28.12 10.19 24.22
CA LYS A 274 29.16 9.15 24.30
C LYS A 274 29.44 8.74 25.75
N LYS A 275 29.44 9.70 26.69
CA LYS A 275 29.62 9.43 28.11
C LYS A 275 28.45 8.63 28.70
N THR A 276 27.20 8.96 28.36
CA THR A 276 26.03 8.18 28.77
C THR A 276 26.03 6.79 28.16
N ASP A 277 26.41 6.66 26.89
CA ASP A 277 26.46 5.35 26.21
C ASP A 277 27.54 4.45 26.83
N LEU A 278 28.68 5.01 27.23
CA LEU A 278 29.71 4.25 27.96
C LEU A 278 29.25 3.88 29.37
N LEU A 279 28.59 4.80 30.09
CA LEU A 279 28.00 4.49 31.39
C LEU A 279 26.98 3.35 31.27
N ASN A 280 26.06 3.41 30.30
CA ASN A 280 25.08 2.35 30.07
C ASN A 280 25.71 1.02 29.67
N LYS A 281 26.88 1.02 29.03
CA LYS A 281 27.58 -0.22 28.63
C LYS A 281 28.35 -0.88 29.75
N TYR A 282 28.88 -0.10 30.69
CA TYR A 282 29.86 -0.58 31.67
C TYR A 282 29.37 -0.49 33.11
N VAL A 283 28.27 0.21 33.38
CA VAL A 283 27.68 0.33 34.72
C VAL A 283 26.44 -0.56 34.76
N SER A 284 26.38 -1.48 35.73
CA SER A 284 25.18 -2.26 36.02
C SER A 284 24.12 -1.38 36.68
N ASP A 285 22.84 -1.70 36.47
CA ASP A 285 21.70 -0.93 37.02
C ASP A 285 21.81 -0.76 38.54
N VAL A 286 22.34 -1.77 39.25
CA VAL A 286 22.58 -1.75 40.71
C VAL A 286 23.56 -0.65 41.14
N LEU A 287 24.63 -0.42 40.38
CA LEU A 287 25.64 0.59 40.72
C LEU A 287 25.14 2.02 40.43
N MET A 288 24.20 2.17 39.49
CA MET A 288 23.51 3.45 39.25
C MET A 288 22.57 3.79 40.40
N GLU A 289 21.83 2.81 40.93
CA GLU A 289 20.92 2.98 42.08
C GLU A 289 21.70 3.38 43.34
N GLU A 290 22.79 2.67 43.67
CA GLU A 290 23.67 3.02 44.79
C GLU A 290 24.28 4.44 44.64
N GLN A 291 24.63 4.83 43.40
CA GLN A 291 25.15 6.17 43.13
C GLN A 291 24.07 7.25 43.32
N THR A 292 22.83 6.99 42.92
CA THR A 292 21.72 7.93 43.14
C THR A 292 21.40 8.09 44.63
N GLU A 293 21.33 7.00 45.37
CA GLU A 293 21.13 7.03 46.82
C GLU A 293 22.26 7.78 47.55
N ALA A 294 23.52 7.56 47.16
CA ALA A 294 24.66 8.27 47.72
C ALA A 294 24.64 9.78 47.40
N LYS A 295 24.17 10.18 46.22
CA LYS A 295 24.04 11.60 45.84
C LYS A 295 22.91 12.29 46.60
N ASP A 296 21.81 11.58 46.84
CA ASP A 296 20.69 12.08 47.62
C ASP A 296 21.09 12.28 49.08
N LEU A 297 21.89 11.35 49.65
CA LEU A 297 22.48 11.49 50.99
C LEU A 297 23.47 12.65 51.09
N LEU A 298 24.22 12.94 50.03
CA LEU A 298 25.15 14.06 49.95
C LEU A 298 24.48 15.38 49.54
N ASN A 299 23.16 15.35 49.27
CA ASN A 299 22.34 16.48 48.85
C ASN A 299 22.86 17.21 47.60
N ILE A 300 23.55 16.50 46.70
CA ILE A 300 24.10 17.06 45.46
C ILE A 300 23.08 16.88 44.35
N HIS A 301 22.21 17.88 44.20
CA HIS A 301 21.25 17.95 43.09
C HIS A 301 21.89 18.78 41.97
N ARG A 302 22.21 18.14 40.85
CA ARG A 302 22.71 18.82 39.65
C ARG A 302 21.89 18.45 38.45
#